data_AF-A0A2E9JHG5-F1
#
_entry.id   AF-A0A2E9JHG5-F1
#
_cell.length_a   1.000
_cell.length_b   1.000
_cell.length_c   1.000
_cell.angle_alpha   90.00
_cell.angle_beta   90.00
_cell.angle_gamma   90.00
#
_symmetry.space_group_name_H-M   'P 1'
#
loop_
_entity.id
_entity.type
_entity.pdbx_description
1 polymer ?
#
loop_
_entity_poly.entity_id
_entity_poly.type
_entity_poly.pdbx_seq_one_letter_code
_entity_poly.pdbx_strand_id
1 'polypeptide(L)'
;MALILPLTASIPEEVIYRGFLIGRLSGFFGQDIRGASMTVLVQALIFGSIHFQWGIGGMIMTFIMGAVWGAAYLLCGRNLWIVILAHSAGHILLVTQLYLGESIIV
;
A
#
# COMPACT_ATOMS: atom_id res chain seq x y z
N MET A 1 0.92 21.71 -7.73
CA MET A 1 0.48 21.26 -6.39
C MET A 1 -0.11 19.85 -6.43
N ALA A 2 -1.12 19.56 -7.28
CA ALA A 2 -1.82 18.27 -7.31
C ALA A 2 -0.94 17.02 -7.56
N LEU A 3 0.17 17.14 -8.30
CA LEU A 3 1.09 16.02 -8.59
C LEU A 3 2.23 15.86 -7.57
N ILE A 4 2.41 16.80 -6.63
CA ILE A 4 3.43 16.74 -5.57
C ILE A 4 2.89 16.00 -4.33
N LEU A 5 1.61 16.24 -4.02
CA LEU A 5 0.86 15.59 -2.93
C LEU A 5 0.97 14.06 -2.88
N PRO A 6 0.91 13.32 -4.00
CA PRO A 6 0.94 11.88 -3.96
C PRO A 6 2.33 11.28 -3.71
N LEU A 7 3.41 12.01 -4.04
CA LEU A 7 4.78 11.64 -3.63
C LEU A 7 4.97 11.87 -2.13
N THR A 8 4.38 12.94 -1.58
CA THR A 8 4.44 13.22 -0.15
C THR A 8 3.58 12.29 0.69
N ALA A 9 2.56 11.65 0.10
CA ALA A 9 1.70 10.66 0.77
C ALA A 9 2.30 9.25 0.73
N SER A 10 2.83 8.82 -0.42
CA SER A 10 3.32 7.45 -0.60
C SER A 10 4.54 7.12 0.27
N ILE A 11 5.50 8.05 0.39
CA ILE A 11 6.73 7.83 1.18
C ILE A 11 6.43 7.50 2.65
N PRO A 12 5.71 8.34 3.43
CA PRO A 12 5.43 8.04 4.83
C PRO A 12 4.59 6.77 4.99
N GLU A 13 3.62 6.53 4.11
CA GLU A 13 2.81 5.31 4.14
C GLU A 13 3.69 4.06 3.94
N GLU A 14 4.55 4.02 2.92
CA GLU A 14 5.43 2.87 2.70
C GLU A 14 6.44 2.69 3.83
N VAL A 15 7.01 3.77 4.38
CA VAL A 15 7.93 3.69 5.51
C VAL A 15 7.25 3.08 6.74
N ILE A 16 6.04 3.52 7.06
CA ILE A 16 5.30 3.05 8.24
C ILE A 16 4.79 1.61 8.04
N TYR A 17 4.09 1.34 6.94
CA TYR A 17 3.39 0.08 6.75
C TYR A 17 4.30 -1.03 6.22
N ARG A 18 5.25 -0.73 5.33
CA ARG A 18 6.14 -1.75 4.74
C ARG A 18 7.48 -1.77 5.46
N GLY A 19 8.07 -0.61 5.72
CA GLY A 19 9.34 -0.53 6.44
C GLY A 19 9.23 -1.03 7.88
N PHE A 20 8.39 -0.36 8.67
CA PHE A 20 8.26 -0.64 10.09
C PHE A 20 7.30 -1.82 10.39
N LEU A 21 6.03 -1.73 10.00
CA LEU A 21 5.00 -2.67 10.44
C LEU A 21 5.25 -4.10 9.94
N ILE A 22 5.53 -4.31 8.64
CA ILE A 22 5.92 -5.65 8.12
C ILE A 22 7.18 -6.17 8.82
N GLY A 23 8.14 -5.31 9.15
CA GLY A 23 9.33 -5.70 9.93
C GLY A 23 8.97 -6.29 11.29
N ARG A 24 8.08 -5.60 12.03
CA ARG A 24 7.60 -6.07 13.35
C ARG A 24 6.78 -7.36 13.25
N LEU A 25 5.86 -7.42 12.29
CA LEU A 25 5.00 -8.59 12.08
C LEU A 25 5.78 -9.82 11.59
N SER A 26 6.79 -9.63 10.72
CA SER A 26 7.68 -10.73 10.28
C SER A 26 8.46 -11.33 11.46
N GLY A 27 8.86 -10.52 12.43
CA GLY A 27 9.51 -11.00 13.66
C GLY A 27 8.57 -11.78 14.58
N PHE A 28 7.26 -11.49 14.52
CA PHE A 28 6.24 -12.15 15.33
C PHE A 28 5.71 -13.43 14.69
N PHE A 29 5.37 -13.40 13.39
CA PHE A 29 4.78 -14.53 12.66
C PHE A 29 5.82 -15.45 12.02
N GLY A 30 7.07 -15.04 11.91
CA GLY A 30 8.12 -15.76 11.22
C GLY A 30 8.27 -15.37 9.75
N GLN A 31 9.33 -15.90 9.13
CA GLN A 31 9.71 -15.59 7.74
C GLN A 31 9.42 -16.72 6.75
N ASP A 32 8.80 -17.81 7.20
CA ASP A 32 8.31 -18.86 6.31
C ASP A 32 7.09 -18.38 5.52
N ILE A 33 6.62 -19.18 4.55
CA ILE A 33 5.52 -18.78 3.67
C ILE A 33 4.23 -18.45 4.44
N ARG A 34 3.96 -19.18 5.53
CA ARG A 34 2.79 -18.95 6.39
C ARG A 34 2.93 -17.65 7.18
N GLY A 35 4.09 -17.42 7.80
CA GLY A 35 4.38 -16.20 8.55
C GLY A 35 4.40 -14.95 7.66
N ALA A 36 4.94 -15.05 6.46
CA ALA A 36 4.91 -13.99 5.45
C ALA A 36 3.47 -13.67 5.02
N SER A 37 2.65 -14.69 4.75
CA SER A 37 1.24 -14.51 4.37
C SER A 37 0.43 -13.84 5.48
N MET A 38 0.60 -14.27 6.73
CA MET A 38 -0.04 -13.65 7.90
C MET A 38 0.43 -12.22 8.12
N THR A 39 1.73 -11.96 7.94
CA THR A 39 2.31 -10.61 8.02
C THR A 39 1.65 -9.66 7.02
N VAL A 40 1.55 -10.06 5.75
CA VAL A 40 0.92 -9.25 4.70
C VAL A 40 -0.56 -9.06 4.98
N LEU A 41 -1.28 -10.11 5.39
CA LEU A 41 -2.71 -10.03 5.68
C LEU A 41 -3.02 -9.03 6.80
N VAL A 42 -2.31 -9.15 7.93
CA VAL A 42 -2.53 -8.26 9.09
C VAL A 42 -2.11 -6.83 8.76
N GLN A 43 -0.98 -6.64 8.07
CA GLN A 43 -0.57 -5.32 7.60
C GLN A 43 -1.62 -4.70 6.67
N ALA A 44 -2.14 -5.46 5.72
CA ALA A 44 -3.13 -5.00 4.76
C ALA A 44 -4.44 -4.63 5.45
N LEU A 45 -4.90 -5.41 6.43
CA LEU A 45 -6.10 -5.10 7.24
C LEU A 45 -5.95 -3.77 7.98
N ILE A 46 -4.81 -3.54 8.63
CA ILE A 46 -4.52 -2.29 9.33
C ILE A 46 -4.50 -1.13 8.33
N PHE A 47 -3.80 -1.31 7.20
CA PHE A 47 -3.70 -0.29 6.15
C PHE A 47 -5.06 0.05 5.55
N GLY A 48 -5.92 -0.94 5.27
CA GLY A 48 -7.28 -0.69 4.80
C GLY A 48 -8.15 0.04 5.84
N SER A 49 -8.01 -0.32 7.11
CA SER A 49 -8.85 0.20 8.19
C SER A 49 -8.66 1.69 8.45
N ILE A 50 -7.43 2.21 8.32
CA ILE A 50 -7.15 3.64 8.52
C ILE A 50 -7.77 4.55 7.44
N HIS A 51 -8.24 3.96 6.33
CA HIS A 51 -8.91 4.65 5.24
C HIS A 51 -10.45 4.69 5.39
N PHE A 52 -10.97 4.51 6.61
CA PHE A 52 -12.42 4.51 6.90
C PHE A 52 -13.16 5.76 6.39
N GLN A 53 -12.48 6.90 6.31
CA GLN A 53 -13.00 8.16 5.78
C GLN A 53 -13.34 8.12 4.27
N TRP A 54 -12.85 7.11 3.53
CA TRP A 54 -13.19 6.88 2.11
C TRP A 54 -14.37 5.91 1.94
N GLY A 55 -15.04 5.54 3.04
CA GLY A 55 -16.13 4.56 3.07
C GLY A 55 -15.66 3.12 2.88
N ILE A 56 -16.60 2.18 2.93
CA ILE A 56 -16.32 0.74 2.81
C ILE A 56 -15.59 0.40 1.51
N GLY A 57 -15.99 1.00 0.39
CA GLY A 57 -15.32 0.79 -0.90
C GLY A 57 -13.85 1.21 -0.86
N GLY A 58 -13.55 2.37 -0.26
CA GLY A 58 -12.18 2.85 -0.06
C GLY A 58 -11.36 1.93 0.84
N MET A 59 -11.93 1.44 1.93
CA MET A 59 -11.27 0.49 2.84
C MET A 59 -10.94 -0.84 2.15
N ILE A 60 -11.86 -1.38 1.34
CA ILE A 60 -11.65 -2.62 0.59
C ILE A 60 -10.56 -2.42 -0.46
N MET A 61 -10.61 -1.32 -1.21
CA MET A 61 -9.61 -1.01 -2.23
C MET A 61 -8.21 -0.88 -1.61
N THR A 62 -8.07 -0.10 -0.53
CA THR A 62 -6.78 0.09 0.12
C THR A 62 -6.31 -1.16 0.84
N PHE A 63 -7.19 -2.02 1.36
CA PHE A 63 -6.83 -3.36 1.83
C PHE A 63 -6.19 -4.19 0.71
N ILE A 64 -6.81 -4.24 -0.47
CA ILE A 64 -6.30 -5.01 -1.62
C ILE A 64 -4.93 -4.46 -2.06
N MET A 65 -4.81 -3.15 -2.26
CA MET A 65 -3.53 -2.51 -2.62
C MET A 65 -2.49 -2.68 -1.50
N GLY A 66 -2.95 -2.64 -0.25
CA GLY A 66 -2.25 -3.00 0.97
C GLY A 66 -1.50 -4.31 0.82
N ALA A 67 -2.26 -5.37 0.49
CA ALA A 67 -1.76 -6.73 0.30
C ALA A 67 -0.83 -6.85 -0.92
N VAL A 68 -1.18 -6.21 -2.05
CA VAL A 68 -0.35 -6.23 -3.27
C VAL A 68 1.03 -5.64 -3.00
N TRP A 69 1.11 -4.44 -2.43
CA TRP A 69 2.42 -3.82 -2.16
C TRP A 69 3.14 -4.48 -0.98
N GLY A 70 2.41 -5.00 0.02
CA GLY A 70 3.01 -5.77 1.12
C GLY A 70 3.69 -7.04 0.61
N ALA A 71 3.04 -7.78 -0.29
CA ALA A 71 3.62 -8.93 -0.97
C ALA A 71 4.80 -8.55 -1.87
N ALA A 72 4.64 -7.51 -2.70
CA ALA A 72 5.70 -7.01 -3.57
C ALA A 72 6.95 -6.59 -2.78
N TYR A 73 6.77 -5.91 -1.64
CA TYR A 73 7.86 -5.53 -0.75
C TYR A 73 8.66 -6.75 -0.26
N LEU A 74 7.99 -7.82 0.16
CA LEU A 74 8.66 -9.05 0.59
C LEU A 74 9.36 -9.77 -0.58
N LEU A 75 8.68 -9.89 -1.73
CA LEU A 75 9.20 -10.56 -2.92
C LEU A 75 10.40 -9.83 -3.54
N CYS A 76 10.43 -8.50 -3.44
CA CYS A 76 11.52 -7.66 -3.94
C CYS A 76 12.63 -7.44 -2.90
N GLY A 77 12.80 -8.37 -1.95
CA GLY A 77 13.91 -8.33 -0.99
C GLY A 77 13.82 -7.16 0.00
N ARG A 78 12.61 -6.73 0.37
CA ARG A 78 12.35 -5.62 1.30
C ARG A 78 12.89 -4.28 0.80
N ASN A 79 12.89 -4.06 -0.52
CA ASN A 79 13.29 -2.80 -1.11
C ASN A 79 12.12 -1.79 -1.11
N LEU A 80 12.21 -0.77 -0.24
CA LEU A 80 11.18 0.27 -0.12
C LEU A 80 11.04 1.13 -1.38
N TRP A 81 12.12 1.39 -2.12
CA TRP A 81 12.05 2.25 -3.30
C TRP A 81 11.12 1.69 -4.38
N ILE A 82 11.10 0.36 -4.55
CA ILE A 82 10.23 -0.30 -5.52
C ILE A 82 8.76 -0.02 -5.22
N VAL A 83 8.35 -0.20 -3.95
CA VAL A 83 6.95 0.03 -3.55
C VAL A 83 6.60 1.51 -3.47
N ILE A 84 7.52 2.39 -3.07
CA ILE A 84 7.32 3.85 -3.07
C ILE A 84 7.04 4.34 -4.49
N LEU A 85 7.84 3.90 -5.48
CA LEU A 85 7.66 4.31 -6.87
C LEU A 85 6.36 3.76 -7.45
N ALA A 86 6.04 2.49 -7.18
CA ALA A 86 4.80 1.86 -7.64
C ALA A 86 3.54 2.54 -7.05
N HIS A 87 3.54 2.80 -5.75
CA HIS A 87 2.45 3.52 -5.08
C HIS A 87 2.30 4.93 -5.64
N SER A 88 3.40 5.68 -5.75
CA SER A 88 3.38 7.04 -6.31
C SER A 88 2.82 7.07 -7.73
N ALA A 89 3.20 6.10 -8.57
CA ALA A 89 2.68 5.97 -9.93
C ALA A 89 1.17 5.69 -9.94
N GLY A 90 0.67 4.83 -9.04
CA GLY A 90 -0.76 4.56 -8.89
C GLY A 90 -1.56 5.81 -8.51
N HIS A 91 -1.03 6.63 -7.60
CA HIS A 91 -1.67 7.90 -7.27
C HIS A 91 -1.66 8.90 -8.43
N ILE A 92 -0.54 9.02 -9.15
CA ILE A 92 -0.46 9.90 -10.33
C ILE A 92 -1.51 9.47 -11.36
N LEU A 93 -1.61 8.16 -11.65
CA LEU A 93 -2.60 7.63 -12.58
C LEU A 93 -4.04 7.98 -12.14
N LEU A 94 -4.38 7.73 -10.87
CA LEU A 94 -5.70 8.04 -10.32
C LEU A 94 -6.03 9.54 -10.47
N VAL A 95 -5.10 10.41 -10.09
CA VAL A 95 -5.28 11.86 -10.20
C VAL A 95 -5.44 12.27 -11.66
N THR A 96 -4.61 11.75 -12.57
CA THR A 96 -4.73 12.02 -14.01
C THR A 96 -6.07 11.57 -14.57
N GLN A 97 -6.57 10.39 -14.20
CA GLN A 97 -7.89 9.90 -14.62
C GLN A 97 -9.02 10.82 -14.14
N LEU A 98 -8.98 11.24 -12.86
CA LEU A 98 -9.93 12.20 -12.31
C LEU A 98 -9.92 13.54 -13.06
N TYR A 99 -8.74 14.01 -13.49
CA TYR A 99 -8.62 15.24 -14.29
C TYR A 99 -9.12 15.09 -15.72
N LEU A 100 -8.89 13.95 -16.35
CA LEU A 100 -9.30 13.70 -17.75
C LEU A 100 -10.78 13.33 -17.88
N GLY A 101 -11.46 13.00 -16.78
CA GLY A 101 -12.84 12.52 -16.81
C GLY A 101 -12.98 11.11 -17.38
N GLU A 102 -11.87 10.39 -17.59
CA GLU A 102 -11.87 9.01 -18.05
C GLU A 102 -11.80 8.07 -16.84
N SER A 103 -12.96 7.67 -16.32
CA SER A 103 -13.04 6.60 -15.32
C SER A 103 -12.98 5.24 -16.02
N ILE A 104 -11.80 4.61 -16.04
CA ILE A 104 -11.65 3.19 -16.46
C ILE A 104 -11.99 2.24 -15.28
N ILE A 105 -12.14 2.79 -14.07
CA ILE A 105 -12.50 2.05 -12.86
C ILE A 105 -13.79 2.64 -12.27
N VAL A 106 -14.85 2.71 -13.08
CA VAL A 106 -16.27 2.42 -12.79
C VAL A 106 -16.92 2.12 -14.13
#